data_AF-A0A935C4B1-F1
#
_entry.id   AF-A0A935C4B1-F1
#
_cell.length_a   1.000
_cell.length_b   1.000
_cell.length_c   1.000
_cell.angle_alpha   90.00
_cell.angle_beta   90.00
_cell.angle_gamma   90.00
#
_symmetry.space_group_name_H-M   'P 1'
#
loop_
_entity.id
_entity.type
_entity.pdbx_description
1 polymer ?
#
loop_
_entity_poly.entity_id
_entity_poly.type
_entity_poly.pdbx_seq_one_letter_code
_entity_poly.pdbx_strand_id
1 'polypeptide(L)' 'MSSHDTHDDDNAPVPWMQQLLDNPFLLLFLGVFVPMMVYTVWGVVDILTLPMAK' A
#
# COMPACT_ATOMS: atom_id res chain seq x y z
N MET A 1 -7.44 31.46 25.94
CA MET A 1 -7.05 30.19 26.59
C MET A 1 -6.93 29.16 25.50
N SER A 2 -5.70 28.66 25.25
CA SER A 2 -5.43 27.72 24.17
C SER A 2 -5.98 26.35 24.52
N SER A 3 -6.78 25.77 23.63
CA SER A 3 -7.19 24.37 23.68
C SER A 3 -5.94 23.50 23.54
N HIS A 4 -5.59 22.74 24.58
CA HIS A 4 -4.48 21.79 24.57
C HIS A 4 -5.06 20.46 24.09
N ASP A 5 -4.90 20.15 22.80
CA ASP A 5 -5.28 18.85 22.23
C ASP A 5 -4.44 17.75 22.87
N THR A 6 -5.10 16.72 23.39
CA THR A 6 -4.52 15.59 24.13
C THR A 6 -3.89 14.57 23.19
N HIS A 7 -2.88 14.96 22.40
CA HIS A 7 -2.21 14.06 21.45
C HIS A 7 -0.86 13.51 21.89
N ASP A 8 -0.25 14.04 22.97
CA ASP A 8 1.05 13.58 23.47
C ASP A 8 0.90 12.76 24.75
N ASP A 9 0.29 11.57 24.65
CA ASP A 9 0.39 10.57 25.71
C ASP A 9 1.54 9.62 25.37
N ASP A 10 2.74 9.90 25.90
CA ASP A 10 4.00 9.18 25.59
C ASP A 10 3.93 7.66 25.89
N ASN A 11 2.91 7.19 26.61
CA ASN A 11 2.68 5.79 26.93
C ASN A 11 1.66 5.09 26.01
N ALA A 12 1.10 5.80 25.01
CA ALA A 12 0.17 5.20 24.06
C ALA A 12 0.87 4.16 23.17
N PRO A 13 0.22 3.03 22.85
CA PRO A 13 0.78 2.04 21.94
C PRO A 13 0.99 2.63 20.55
N VAL A 14 2.12 2.27 19.91
CA VAL A 14 2.47 2.76 18.56
C VAL A 14 1.36 2.43 17.56
N PRO A 15 0.84 3.40 16.80
CA PRO A 15 -0.21 3.18 15.81
C PRO A 15 0.16 2.10 14.77
N TRP A 16 -0.81 1.27 14.38
CA TRP A 16 -0.57 0.17 13.44
C TRP A 16 -0.04 0.63 12.07
N MET A 17 -0.54 1.74 11.56
CA MET A 17 -0.07 2.30 10.29
C MET A 17 1.41 2.71 10.36
N GLN A 18 1.87 3.19 11.51
CA GLN A 18 3.27 3.53 11.72
C GLN A 18 4.14 2.26 11.71
N GLN A 19 3.73 1.21 12.42
CA GLN A 19 4.46 -0.08 12.40
C GLN A 19 4.56 -0.69 10.99
N LEU A 20 3.53 -0.49 10.16
CA LEU A 20 3.51 -0.93 8.76
C LEU A 20 4.53 -0.15 7.91
N LEU A 21 4.58 1.18 8.07
CA LEU A 21 5.47 2.07 7.32
C LEU A 21 6.92 2.05 7.84
N ASP A 22 7.15 1.64 9.09
CA ASP A 22 8.48 1.56 9.70
C ASP A 22 9.26 0.29 9.28
N ASN A 23 8.61 -0.67 8.60
CA ASN A 23 9.27 -1.89 8.10
C ASN A 23 9.70 -1.73 6.63
N PRO A 24 11.00 -1.45 6.34
CA PRO A 24 11.46 -1.18 4.99
C PRO A 24 11.33 -2.38 4.04
N PHE A 25 11.44 -3.62 4.54
CA PHE A 25 11.29 -4.81 3.71
C PHE A 25 9.83 -5.06 3.34
N LEU A 26 8.91 -4.77 4.26
CA LEU A 26 7.48 -4.85 3.99
C LEU A 26 7.09 -3.80 2.93
N LEU A 27 7.57 -2.57 3.10
CA LEU A 27 7.36 -1.52 2.10
C LEU A 27 7.98 -1.86 0.74
N LEU A 28 9.20 -2.42 0.72
CA LEU A 28 9.84 -2.89 -0.51
C LEU A 28 9.02 -4.00 -1.17
N PHE A 29 8.58 -5.00 -0.39
CA PHE A 29 7.76 -6.10 -0.87
C PHE A 29 6.48 -5.57 -1.49
N LEU A 30 5.73 -4.73 -0.78
CA LEU A 30 4.49 -4.15 -1.27
C LEU A 30 4.74 -3.27 -2.50
N GLY A 31 5.83 -2.51 -2.51
CA GLY A 31 6.24 -1.64 -3.60
C GLY A 31 6.57 -2.38 -4.90
N VAL A 32 7.06 -3.62 -4.83
CA VAL A 32 7.31 -4.46 -6.03
C VAL A 32 6.10 -5.35 -6.32
N PHE A 33 5.46 -5.90 -5.30
CA PHE A 33 4.37 -6.86 -5.42
C PHE A 33 3.10 -6.23 -5.98
N VAL A 34 2.73 -5.03 -5.53
CA VAL A 34 1.54 -4.32 -6.02
C VAL A 34 1.63 -4.05 -7.53
N PRO A 35 2.65 -3.36 -8.07
CA PRO A 35 2.73 -3.13 -9.50
C PRO A 35 2.86 -4.45 -10.29
N MET A 36 3.59 -5.45 -9.77
CA MET A 36 3.66 -6.77 -10.40
C MET A 36 2.25 -7.35 -10.61
N MET A 37 1.41 -7.37 -9.57
CA MET A 37 0.05 -7.89 -9.65
C MET A 37 -0.85 -7.06 -10.55
N VAL A 38 -0.80 -5.73 -10.42
CA VAL A 38 -1.60 -4.81 -11.26
C VAL A 38 -1.26 -4.99 -12.73
N TYR A 39 0.02 -4.95 -13.11
CA TYR A 39 0.43 -5.12 -14.50
C TYR A 39 0.19 -6.54 -15.04
N THR A 40 0.29 -7.56 -14.19
CA THR A 40 -0.05 -8.93 -14.60
C THR A 40 -1.53 -9.05 -14.94
N VAL A 41 -2.41 -8.60 -14.03
CA VAL A 41 -3.87 -8.66 -14.26
C VAL A 41 -4.27 -7.79 -15.43
N TRP A 42 -3.75 -6.56 -15.51
CA TRP A 42 -4.00 -5.67 -16.62
C TRP A 42 -3.54 -6.27 -17.95
N GLY A 43 -2.34 -6.82 -18.03
CA GLY A 43 -1.84 -7.49 -19.23
C GLY A 43 -2.67 -8.71 -19.64
N VAL A 44 -3.19 -9.48 -18.69
CA VAL A 44 -4.12 -10.58 -18.98
C VAL A 44 -5.44 -10.05 -19.56
N VAL A 45 -6.03 -9.00 -18.97
CA VAL A 45 -7.24 -8.37 -19.49
C VAL A 45 -7.01 -7.84 -20.91
N ASP A 46 -5.89 -7.19 -21.16
CA ASP A 46 -5.52 -6.70 -22.49
C ASP A 46 -5.47 -7.85 -23.50
N ILE A 47 -4.77 -8.96 -23.19
CA ILE A 47 -4.68 -10.13 -24.09
C ILE A 47 -6.07 -10.73 -24.38
N LEU A 48 -6.91 -10.89 -23.35
CA LEU A 48 -8.24 -11.49 -23.49
C LEU A 48 -9.22 -10.60 -24.28
N THR A 49 -8.96 -9.29 -24.35
CA THR A 49 -9.80 -8.32 -25.07
C THR A 49 -9.32 -8.05 -26.49
N LEU A 50 -8.16 -8.58 -26.89
CA LEU A 50 -7.67 -8.46 -28.27
C LEU A 50 -8.64 -9.16 -29.24
N PRO A 51 -9.02 -8.48 -30.34
CA PRO A 51 -9.84 -9.11 -31.37
C PRO A 51 -9.04 -10.21 -32.06
N MET A 52 -9.61 -11.41 -32.13
CA MET A 52 -9.02 -12.51 -32.86
C MET A 52 -8.92 -12.12 -34.34
N ALA A 53 -7.74 -12.29 -34.94
CA ALA A 53 -7.52 -11.99 -36.35
C ALA A 53 -8.49 -12.79 -37.23
N LYS A 54 -9.03 -12.13 -38.25
CA LYS A 54 -10.00 -12.69 -39.20
C LYS A 54 -9.35 -13.69 -40.14
#